data_AF-A0A377LUW4-F1
#
_entry.id   AF-A0A377LUW4-F1
#
_cell.length_a   1.000
_cell.length_b   1.000
_cell.length_c   1.000
_cell.angle_alpha   90.00
_cell.angle_beta   90.00
_cell.angle_gamma   90.00
#
_symmetry.space_group_name_H-M   'P 1'
#
loop_
_entity.id
_entity.type
_entity.pdbx_description
1 polymer ?
#
loop_
_entity_poly.entity_id
_entity_poly.type
_entity_poly.pdbx_seq_one_letter_code
_entity_poly.pdbx_strand_id
1 'polypeptide(L)'
;MKDKTTNDTTPTLVGTAEPGSIITVYQDGVQVLLPTVTADANGNWSYTPALPLGEGAHTFEVTATLNGETSGRSPVATVTVDLTAPDAPAIGAVIDDVGRAPVHSRTGRPPMTTANPDR
;
A
#
# COMPACT_ATOMS: atom_id res chain seq x y z
N MET A 1 -12.71 3.25 15.83
CA MET A 1 -13.22 3.67 14.50
C MET A 1 -12.27 3.05 13.49
N LYS A 2 -12.76 2.34 12.46
CA LYS A 2 -11.88 1.58 11.58
C LYS A 2 -11.56 2.44 10.36
N ASP A 3 -10.42 3.12 10.41
CA ASP A 3 -9.83 3.75 9.24
C ASP A 3 -9.65 2.66 8.18
N LYS A 4 -10.36 2.80 7.06
CA LYS A 4 -10.34 1.83 5.96
C LYS A 4 -9.22 2.24 5.01
N THR A 5 -7.98 1.86 5.34
CA THR A 5 -6.85 1.94 4.41
C THR A 5 -7.01 0.87 3.33
N THR A 6 -6.86 1.26 2.08
CA THR A 6 -6.99 0.39 0.92
C THR A 6 -5.82 0.61 -0.02
N ASN A 7 -5.29 -0.47 -0.60
CA ASN A 7 -4.35 -0.41 -1.72
C ASN A 7 -5.09 -0.36 -3.08
N ASP A 8 -6.43 -0.27 -3.05
CA ASP A 8 -7.29 -0.11 -4.22
C ASP A 8 -7.47 1.38 -4.54
N THR A 9 -6.97 1.81 -5.69
CA THR A 9 -7.07 3.20 -6.18
C THR A 9 -8.41 3.49 -6.86
N THR A 10 -9.30 2.51 -6.99
CA THR A 10 -10.59 2.60 -7.69
C THR A 10 -11.73 2.05 -6.83
N PRO A 11 -11.97 2.60 -5.62
CA PRO A 11 -12.99 2.08 -4.73
C PRO A 11 -14.38 2.18 -5.36
N THR A 12 -15.16 1.11 -5.28
CA THR A 12 -16.58 1.16 -5.65
C THR A 12 -17.39 1.70 -4.48
N LEU A 13 -18.01 2.86 -4.68
CA LEU A 13 -18.98 3.46 -3.78
C LEU A 13 -20.35 2.87 -4.09
N VAL A 14 -21.07 2.44 -3.06
CA VAL A 14 -22.45 1.96 -3.17
C VAL A 14 -23.32 2.71 -2.19
N GLY A 15 -24.59 2.92 -2.55
CA GLY A 15 -25.54 3.58 -1.67
C GLY A 15 -26.97 3.42 -2.12
N THR A 16 -27.85 4.14 -1.43
CA THR A 16 -29.26 4.23 -1.75
C THR A 16 -29.69 5.68 -1.94
N ALA A 17 -30.71 5.88 -2.78
CA ALA A 17 -31.40 7.15 -2.98
C ALA A 17 -32.83 6.86 -3.46
N GLU A 18 -33.64 7.90 -3.65
CA GLU A 18 -34.97 7.73 -4.23
C GLU A 18 -34.86 7.12 -5.66
N PRO A 19 -35.65 6.09 -6.01
CA PRO A 19 -35.57 5.43 -7.31
C PRO A 19 -35.64 6.39 -8.50
N GLY A 20 -34.74 6.23 -9.47
CA GLY A 20 -34.66 7.09 -10.64
C GLY A 20 -33.96 8.44 -10.41
N SER A 21 -33.51 8.73 -9.18
CA SER A 21 -32.75 9.95 -8.89
C SER A 21 -31.38 9.94 -9.56
N ILE A 22 -30.95 11.11 -10.01
CA ILE A 22 -29.61 11.37 -10.51
C ILE A 22 -28.68 11.63 -9.32
N ILE A 23 -27.69 10.78 -9.14
CA ILE A 23 -26.65 10.87 -8.12
C ILE A 23 -25.49 11.69 -8.65
N THR A 24 -25.21 12.80 -7.97
CA THR A 24 -24.02 13.62 -8.19
C THR A 24 -23.00 13.30 -7.10
N VAL A 25 -21.81 12.91 -7.51
CA VAL A 25 -20.71 12.56 -6.61
C VAL A 25 -19.76 13.76 -6.49
N TYR A 26 -19.35 14.06 -5.26
CA TYR A 26 -18.32 15.03 -4.95
C TYR A 26 -17.13 14.28 -4.35
N GLN A 27 -15.95 14.48 -4.94
CA GLN A 27 -14.68 13.97 -4.45
C GLN A 27 -13.85 15.14 -3.96
N ASP A 28 -13.40 15.11 -2.71
CA ASP A 28 -12.60 16.17 -2.09
C ASP A 28 -13.26 17.55 -2.19
N GLY A 29 -14.59 17.57 -2.07
CA GLY A 29 -15.44 18.76 -2.20
C GLY A 29 -15.70 19.20 -3.65
N VAL A 30 -15.01 18.62 -4.63
CA VAL A 30 -15.15 18.95 -6.06
C VAL A 30 -16.18 18.03 -6.71
N GLN A 31 -17.11 18.60 -7.47
CA GLN A 31 -18.08 17.82 -8.23
C GLN A 31 -17.39 17.01 -9.31
N VAL A 32 -17.62 15.69 -9.32
CA VAL A 32 -17.18 14.83 -10.40
C VAL A 32 -18.20 14.93 -11.53
N LEU A 33 -17.76 15.43 -12.69
CA LEU A 33 -18.63 15.69 -13.84
C LEU A 33 -19.03 14.43 -14.62
N LEU A 34 -18.42 13.28 -14.34
CA LEU A 34 -18.52 12.04 -15.12
C LEU A 34 -18.35 10.80 -14.22
N PRO A 35 -19.01 9.66 -14.49
CA PRO A 35 -20.34 9.50 -15.11
C PRO A 35 -21.49 9.95 -14.20
N THR A 36 -22.61 10.33 -14.81
CA THR A 36 -23.87 10.51 -14.09
C THR A 36 -24.39 9.15 -13.61
N VAL A 37 -24.51 8.97 -12.30
CA VAL A 37 -25.03 7.72 -11.72
C VAL A 37 -26.53 7.89 -11.46
N THR A 38 -27.33 6.89 -11.80
CA THR A 38 -28.78 6.92 -11.52
C THR A 38 -29.11 5.81 -10.54
N ALA A 39 -29.93 6.12 -9.53
CA ALA A 39 -30.49 5.09 -8.66
C ALA A 39 -31.47 4.22 -9.44
N ASP A 40 -31.36 2.90 -9.32
CA ASP A 40 -32.23 1.95 -10.00
C ASP A 40 -33.67 1.96 -9.43
N ALA A 41 -34.54 1.09 -9.94
CA ALA A 41 -35.94 1.01 -9.53
C ALA A 41 -36.12 0.63 -8.04
N ASN A 42 -35.09 0.06 -7.40
CA ASN A 42 -35.07 -0.26 -5.98
C ASN A 42 -34.37 0.84 -5.15
N GLY A 43 -33.87 1.89 -5.81
CA GLY A 43 -33.14 2.99 -5.18
C GLY A 43 -31.66 2.71 -4.98
N ASN A 44 -31.12 1.62 -5.52
CA ASN A 44 -29.71 1.26 -5.37
C ASN A 44 -28.85 1.96 -6.43
N TRP A 45 -27.66 2.39 -6.05
CA TRP A 45 -26.68 2.95 -6.99
C TRP A 45 -25.26 2.48 -6.67
N SER A 46 -24.41 2.51 -7.69
CA SER A 46 -22.99 2.17 -7.62
C SER A 46 -22.18 3.15 -8.46
N TYR A 47 -21.03 3.56 -7.94
CA TYR A 47 -20.10 4.46 -8.59
C TYR A 47 -18.68 3.94 -8.43
N THR A 48 -17.94 3.84 -9.54
CA THR A 48 -16.51 3.57 -9.52
C THR A 48 -15.79 4.75 -10.18
N PRO A 49 -14.82 5.39 -9.50
CA PRO A 49 -14.01 6.45 -10.09
C PRO A 49 -13.36 6.00 -11.41
N ALA A 50 -13.50 6.81 -12.47
CA ALA A 50 -12.86 6.53 -13.75
C ALA A 50 -11.35 6.84 -13.73
N LEU A 51 -10.94 7.79 -12.89
CA LEU A 51 -9.53 8.06 -12.61
C LEU A 51 -9.16 7.41 -11.27
N PRO A 52 -8.01 6.72 -11.20
CA PRO A 52 -7.52 6.19 -9.94
C PRO A 52 -7.22 7.34 -8.97
N LEU A 53 -7.61 7.13 -7.72
CA LEU A 53 -7.29 7.99 -6.59
C LEU A 53 -5.78 7.95 -6.31
N GLY A 54 -5.23 9.09 -5.89
CA GLY A 54 -3.84 9.20 -5.46
C GLY A 54 -3.64 8.63 -4.05
N GLU A 55 -2.38 8.58 -3.59
CA GLU A 55 -2.09 8.24 -2.20
C GLU A 55 -2.61 9.33 -1.25
N GLY A 56 -3.18 8.91 -0.12
CA GLY A 56 -3.70 9.81 0.91
C GLY A 56 -5.20 9.68 1.16
N ALA A 57 -5.74 10.63 1.92
CA ALA A 57 -7.14 10.66 2.31
C ALA A 57 -7.99 11.36 1.24
N HIS A 58 -9.07 10.70 0.84
CA HIS A 58 -10.09 11.19 -0.08
C HIS A 58 -11.44 11.23 0.60
N THR A 59 -12.18 12.32 0.41
CA THR A 59 -13.54 12.46 0.94
C THR A 59 -14.57 12.36 -0.18
N PHE A 60 -15.69 11.72 0.12
CA PHE A 60 -16.79 11.52 -0.80
C PHE A 60 -18.11 11.98 -0.17
N GLU A 61 -18.86 12.74 -0.95
CA GLU A 61 -20.23 13.15 -0.64
C GLU A 61 -21.09 12.96 -1.88
N VAL A 62 -22.39 12.76 -1.69
CA VAL A 62 -23.33 12.66 -2.80
C VAL A 62 -24.57 13.53 -2.59
N THR A 63 -25.18 13.96 -3.69
CA THR A 63 -26.54 14.53 -3.71
C THR A 63 -27.39 13.75 -4.70
N ALA A 64 -28.69 13.67 -4.45
CA ALA A 64 -29.66 13.07 -5.35
C ALA A 64 -30.56 14.16 -5.95
N THR A 65 -30.76 14.15 -7.27
CA THR A 65 -31.65 15.08 -7.96
C THR A 65 -32.75 14.29 -8.66
N LEU A 66 -34.01 14.64 -8.40
CA LEU A 66 -35.18 14.04 -9.04
C LEU A 66 -36.16 15.13 -9.45
N ASN A 67 -36.65 15.07 -10.70
CA ASN A 67 -37.62 16.03 -11.23
C ASN A 67 -37.22 17.52 -11.09
N GLY A 68 -35.92 17.80 -11.02
CA GLY A 68 -35.37 19.16 -10.84
C GLY A 68 -35.14 19.58 -9.39
N GLU A 69 -35.56 18.79 -8.42
CA GLU A 69 -35.33 19.01 -6.99
C GLU A 69 -34.07 18.25 -6.54
N THR A 70 -33.16 18.91 -5.83
CA THR A 70 -31.91 18.32 -5.34
C THR A 70 -31.92 18.18 -3.82
N SER A 71 -31.48 17.03 -3.31
CA SER A 71 -31.32 16.76 -1.87
C SER A 71 -30.16 17.55 -1.25
N GLY A 72 -30.10 17.58 0.09
CA GLY A 72 -28.86 17.93 0.78
C GLY A 72 -27.72 16.94 0.49
N ARG A 73 -26.47 17.33 0.81
CA ARG A 73 -25.32 16.42 0.75
C ARG A 73 -25.45 15.29 1.76
N SER A 74 -25.01 14.10 1.38
CA SER A 74 -24.85 12.96 2.29
C SER A 74 -23.82 13.25 3.40
N PRO A 75 -23.79 12.46 4.48
CA PRO A 75 -22.63 12.43 5.37
C PRO A 75 -21.34 12.14 4.58
N VAL A 76 -20.23 12.74 5.01
CA VAL A 76 -18.91 12.55 4.40
C VAL A 76 -18.42 11.13 4.63
N ALA A 77 -18.12 10.42 3.55
CA ALA A 77 -17.38 9.17 3.58
C ALA A 77 -15.90 9.44 3.33
N THR A 78 -14.99 8.86 4.13
CA THR A 78 -13.54 9.02 3.94
C THR A 78 -12.93 7.69 3.51
N VAL A 79 -12.07 7.73 2.49
CA VAL A 79 -11.29 6.60 2.00
C VAL A 79 -9.81 7.00 2.03
N THR A 80 -8.96 6.18 2.64
CA THR A 80 -7.51 6.42 2.64
C THR A 80 -6.84 5.42 1.72
N VAL A 81 -6.19 5.90 0.68
CA VAL A 81 -5.41 5.10 -0.26
C VAL A 81 -3.97 5.02 0.25
N ASP A 82 -3.48 3.81 0.44
CA ASP A 82 -2.11 3.51 0.86
C ASP A 82 -1.44 2.62 -0.19
N LEU A 83 -0.47 3.20 -0.91
CA LEU A 83 0.33 2.52 -1.93
C LEU A 83 1.75 2.25 -1.46
N THR A 84 2.04 2.51 -0.18
CA THR A 84 3.38 2.34 0.37
C THR A 84 3.65 0.84 0.56
N ALA A 85 4.58 0.31 -0.23
CA ALA A 85 5.02 -1.07 -0.07
C ALA A 85 5.75 -1.24 1.27
N PRO A 86 5.60 -2.38 1.96
CA PRO A 86 6.41 -2.66 3.14
C PRO A 86 7.89 -2.78 2.77
N ASP A 87 8.77 -2.34 3.67
CA ASP A 87 10.21 -2.52 3.50
C ASP A 87 10.56 -4.00 3.33
N ALA A 88 11.51 -4.28 2.43
CA ALA A 88 12.00 -5.63 2.22
C ALA A 88 12.65 -6.17 3.52
N PRO A 89 12.39 -7.43 3.92
CA PRO A 89 13.05 -8.02 5.07
C PRO A 89 14.56 -8.13 4.80
N ALA A 90 15.37 -7.57 5.69
CA ALA A 90 16.83 -7.71 5.62
C ALA A 90 17.28 -8.98 6.37
N ILE A 91 18.15 -9.79 5.76
CA ILE A 91 18.89 -10.83 6.49
C ILE A 91 20.07 -10.15 7.19
N GLY A 92 20.01 -10.04 8.52
CA GLY A 92 20.93 -9.23 9.32
C GLY A 92 22.41 -9.65 9.25
N ALA A 93 22.71 -10.95 9.25
CA ALA A 93 24.03 -11.49 8.96
C ALA A 93 23.94 -13.01 8.79
N VAL A 94 24.67 -13.55 7.82
CA VAL A 94 25.13 -14.95 7.85
C VAL A 94 26.52 -14.90 8.46
N ILE A 95 26.67 -15.34 9.71
CA ILE A 95 28.00 -15.56 10.29
C ILE A 95 28.49 -16.88 9.71
N ASP A 96 29.41 -16.80 8.75
CA ASP A 96 30.20 -17.94 8.32
C ASP A 96 31.35 -18.11 9.33
N ASP A 97 31.21 -19.06 10.27
CA ASP A 97 32.31 -19.48 11.13
C ASP A 97 33.22 -20.42 10.33
N VAL A 98 34.04 -19.86 9.44
CA VAL A 98 35.26 -20.57 9.06
C VAL A 98 36.25 -20.29 10.18
N GLY A 99 36.22 -21.16 11.19
CA GLY A 99 37.26 -21.24 12.21
C GLY A 99 38.63 -21.22 11.55
N ARG A 100 39.25 -20.04 11.49
CA ARG A 100 40.63 -19.87 11.07
C ARG A 100 41.47 -20.54 12.15
N ALA A 101 41.77 -21.82 11.96
CA ALA A 101 42.76 -22.50 12.77
C ALA A 101 44.03 -21.62 12.80
N PRO A 102 44.45 -21.10 13.96
CA PRO A 102 45.64 -20.28 14.04
C PRO A 102 46.84 -21.16 13.70
N VAL A 103 47.52 -20.86 12.60
CA VAL A 103 48.87 -21.35 12.30
C VAL A 103 49.81 -20.88 13.41
N HIS A 104 49.89 -21.62 14.51
CA HIS A 104 50.93 -21.43 15.50
C HIS A 104 52.25 -21.89 14.89
N SER A 105 52.96 -20.91 14.35
CA SER A 105 54.35 -21.04 14.00
C SER A 105 55.18 -21.05 15.28
N ARG A 106 56.01 -22.08 15.42
CA ARG A 106 57.23 -22.23 16.24
C ARG A 106 57.10 -23.01 17.55
N THR A 107 57.58 -24.25 17.51
CA THR A 107 58.61 -24.70 18.48
C THR A 107 59.65 -25.56 17.75
N GLY A 108 60.90 -25.07 17.78
CA GLY A 108 62.17 -25.80 17.65
C GLY A 108 62.30 -26.97 16.67
N ARG A 109 62.88 -26.70 15.50
CA ARG A 109 63.78 -27.65 14.84
C ARG A 109 65.05 -26.89 14.42
N PRO A 110 66.23 -27.14 15.02
CA PRO A 110 67.47 -26.53 14.54
C PRO A 110 67.85 -27.16 13.19
N PRO A 111 68.16 -26.36 12.15
CA PRO A 111 68.76 -26.89 10.94
C PRO A 111 70.30 -26.85 10.99
N MET A 112 70.88 -27.96 10.51
CA MET A 112 72.19 -28.13 9.83
C MET A 112 73.46 -28.46 10.63
N THR A 113 73.82 -29.75 10.54
CA THR A 113 75.02 -30.32 9.88
C THR A 113 76.35 -29.54 9.94
N THR A 114 77.42 -30.19 10.40
CA THR A 114 78.74 -30.18 9.74
C THR A 114 79.64 -31.35 10.21
N ALA A 115 80.19 -32.07 9.22
CA ALA A 115 81.45 -32.81 9.14
C ALA A 115 81.87 -33.83 10.22
N ASN A 116 82.16 -35.04 9.75
CA ASN A 116 83.13 -35.96 10.33
C ASN A 116 84.36 -36.03 9.41
N PRO A 117 85.54 -35.49 9.79
CA PRO A 117 86.82 -35.91 9.25
C PRO A 117 87.60 -36.75 10.27
N ASP A 118 88.18 -37.81 9.73
CA ASP A 118 89.08 -38.84 10.27
C ASP A 118 90.13 -38.39 11.32
N ARG A 119 90.23 -39.12 12.44
CA ARG A 119 91.50 -39.50 13.07
C ARG A 119 91.35 -40.72 13.99
#